data_AF-A0A7Z8YB48-F1
#
_entry.id   AF-A0A7Z8YB48-F1
#
_cell.length_a   1.000
_cell.length_b   1.000
_cell.length_c   1.000
_cell.angle_alpha   90.00
_cell.angle_beta   90.00
_cell.angle_gamma   90.00
#
_symmetry.space_group_name_H-M   'P 1'
#
loop_
_entity.id
_entity.type
_entity.pdbx_description
1 polymer ?
#
loop_
_entity_poly.entity_id
_entity_poly.type
_entity_poly.pdbx_seq_one_letter_code
_entity_poly.pdbx_strand_id
1 'polypeptide(L)'
;MARGGARNRSGPALSPTSNRTRNRLDRGQLQFRQLPPEGRDGRAPNFPLPKLTSTGEPLSDGDEYVTKRERQIWRQYWKTPQAVAWEEEPWRWLIVAQMCRCEARAEYSGNAALIGQVHRYHDQLGLTPAGMRENGWVIGEAVEDVEAPRVAGGASPGGARARLRAVASE
;
A
#
# COMPACT_ATOMS: atom_id res chain seq x y z
N MET A 1 -7.04 14.70 30.95
CA MET A 1 -7.04 14.69 29.48
C MET A 1 -7.29 13.27 29.00
N ALA A 2 -8.36 13.02 28.25
CA ALA A 2 -8.62 11.70 27.69
C ALA A 2 -7.54 11.39 26.63
N ARG A 3 -6.74 10.34 26.84
CA ARG A 3 -5.81 9.84 25.84
C ARG A 3 -6.65 9.29 24.68
N GLY A 4 -6.59 9.94 23.52
CA GLY A 4 -7.23 9.43 22.31
C GLY A 4 -6.78 8.00 22.04
N GLY A 5 -7.74 7.10 21.84
CA GLY A 5 -7.49 5.67 21.64
C GLY A 5 -6.47 5.41 20.51
N ALA A 6 -5.79 4.27 20.59
CA ALA A 6 -4.83 3.82 19.60
C ALA A 6 -5.46 3.88 18.20
N ARG A 7 -4.98 4.80 17.35
CA ARG A 7 -5.37 4.86 15.94
C ARG A 7 -4.52 3.82 15.21
N ASN A 8 -5.07 3.14 14.20
CA ASN A 8 -4.29 2.24 13.33
C ASN A 8 -3.04 2.91 12.72
N ARG A 9 -3.03 4.25 12.65
CA ARG A 9 -1.89 5.06 12.14
C ARG A 9 -1.17 5.88 13.23
N SER A 10 -1.45 5.66 14.51
CA SER A 10 -0.73 6.34 15.60
C SER A 10 0.38 5.45 16.17
N GLY A 11 1.61 5.92 16.03
CA GLY A 11 2.82 5.23 16.46
C GLY A 11 3.84 5.15 15.33
N PRO A 12 5.15 5.05 15.64
CA PRO A 12 6.15 4.80 14.61
C PRO A 12 5.77 3.53 13.86
N ALA A 13 5.67 3.60 12.53
CA ALA A 13 5.39 2.43 11.71
C ALA A 13 6.41 1.33 12.02
N LEU A 14 5.97 0.07 11.99
CA LEU A 14 6.88 -1.07 12.03
C LEU A 14 7.85 -0.93 10.85
N SER A 15 9.09 -0.55 11.16
CA SER A 15 10.18 -0.55 10.19
C SER A 15 10.77 -1.95 10.14
N PRO A 16 10.87 -2.61 8.98
CA PRO A 16 11.48 -3.93 8.84
C PRO A 16 12.89 -3.97 9.45
N THR A 17 13.62 -2.87 9.28
CA THR A 17 15.03 -2.68 9.67
C THR A 17 15.25 -2.29 11.13
N SER A 18 14.19 -2.09 11.93
CA SER A 18 14.41 -1.67 13.32
C SER A 18 14.74 -2.85 14.23
N ASN A 19 15.68 -2.65 15.15
CA ASN A 19 16.00 -3.62 16.21
C ASN A 19 14.76 -4.05 17.01
N ARG A 20 13.73 -3.20 17.09
CA ARG A 20 12.45 -3.53 17.75
C ARG A 20 11.64 -4.55 16.96
N THR A 21 11.62 -4.43 15.63
CA THR A 21 10.94 -5.36 14.72
C THR A 21 11.69 -6.68 14.67
N ARG A 22 13.03 -6.64 14.55
CA ARG A 22 13.90 -7.81 14.60
C ARG A 22 13.74 -8.59 15.91
N ASN A 23 13.83 -7.92 17.06
CA ASN A 23 13.58 -8.56 18.36
C ASN A 23 12.16 -9.15 18.53
N ARG A 24 11.17 -8.68 17.77
CA ARG A 24 9.82 -9.28 17.79
C ARG A 24 9.74 -10.49 16.86
N LEU A 25 10.39 -10.44 15.70
CA LEU A 25 10.55 -11.60 14.81
C LEU A 25 11.30 -12.73 15.52
N ASP A 26 12.46 -12.43 16.11
CA ASP A 26 13.31 -13.40 16.82
C ASP A 26 12.59 -14.06 18.01
N ARG A 27 11.68 -13.34 18.66
CA ARG A 27 10.85 -13.86 19.76
C ARG A 27 9.55 -14.52 19.29
N GLY A 28 9.33 -14.66 17.98
CA GLY A 28 8.09 -15.19 17.40
C GLY A 28 6.85 -14.31 17.64
N GLN A 29 7.03 -13.07 18.10
CA GLN A 29 5.97 -12.10 18.41
C GLN A 29 5.48 -11.33 17.18
N LEU A 30 6.14 -11.50 16.03
CA LEU A 30 5.77 -10.95 14.73
C LEU A 30 6.11 -12.00 13.69
N GLN A 31 5.20 -12.25 12.74
CA GLN A 31 5.46 -13.09 11.58
C GLN A 31 4.99 -12.38 10.32
N PHE A 32 5.84 -12.35 9.31
CA PHE A 32 5.47 -11.87 7.98
C PHE A 32 5.06 -13.06 7.12
N ARG A 33 3.93 -12.93 6.43
CA ARG A 33 3.53 -13.86 5.39
C ARG A 33 4.44 -13.67 4.18
N GLN A 34 5.11 -14.73 3.76
CA GLN A 34 5.88 -14.75 2.52
C GLN A 34 4.95 -14.97 1.33
N LEU A 35 5.13 -14.15 0.30
CA LEU A 35 4.43 -14.24 -0.98
C LEU A 35 5.44 -14.67 -2.06
N PRO A 36 5.05 -15.54 -3.01
CA PRO A 36 5.95 -16.02 -4.04
C PRO A 36 6.35 -14.87 -4.99
N PRO A 37 7.65 -14.68 -5.29
CA PRO A 37 8.12 -13.60 -6.15
C PRO A 37 7.64 -13.71 -7.60
N GLU A 38 7.34 -14.93 -8.06
CA GLU A 38 6.79 -15.21 -9.39
C GLU A 38 5.34 -14.74 -9.53
N GLY A 39 4.67 -14.47 -8.41
CA GLY A 39 3.28 -14.06 -8.36
C GLY A 39 2.28 -15.20 -8.23
N ARG A 40 1.01 -14.92 -8.53
CA ARG A 40 -0.06 -15.91 -8.46
C ARG A 40 -0.23 -16.67 -9.78
N ASP A 41 -0.25 -17.98 -9.69
CA ASP A 41 -0.54 -18.87 -10.81
C ASP A 41 -2.02 -18.89 -11.22
N GLY A 42 -2.28 -19.43 -12.41
CA GLY A 42 -3.64 -19.66 -12.91
C GLY A 42 -4.37 -18.42 -13.43
N ARG A 43 -5.64 -18.60 -13.78
CA ARG A 43 -6.48 -17.53 -14.35
C ARG A 43 -6.99 -16.61 -13.24
N ALA A 44 -7.07 -15.31 -13.51
CA ALA A 44 -7.75 -14.37 -12.62
C ALA A 44 -9.22 -14.81 -12.40
N PRO A 45 -9.79 -14.65 -11.20
CA PRO A 45 -11.19 -14.92 -10.96
C PRO A 45 -12.10 -14.06 -11.85
N ASN A 46 -13.37 -14.42 -11.92
CA ASN A 46 -14.34 -13.62 -12.65
C ASN A 46 -14.44 -12.23 -12.02
N PHE A 47 -14.35 -11.20 -12.84
CA PHE A 47 -14.44 -9.81 -12.38
C PHE A 47 -15.84 -9.55 -11.78
N PRO A 48 -15.93 -9.19 -10.48
CA PRO A 48 -17.20 -9.23 -9.75
C PRO A 48 -18.10 -8.01 -10.00
N LEU A 49 -17.58 -6.93 -10.58
CA LEU A 49 -18.37 -5.71 -10.80
C LEU A 49 -19.15 -5.76 -12.13
N PRO A 50 -20.39 -5.20 -12.15
CA PRO A 50 -21.18 -5.09 -13.37
C PRO A 50 -20.52 -4.12 -14.36
N LYS A 51 -20.76 -4.30 -15.67
CA LYS A 51 -20.24 -3.37 -16.69
C LYS A 51 -20.86 -1.97 -16.52
N LEU A 52 -20.06 -0.92 -16.72
CA LEU A 52 -20.50 0.48 -16.68
C LEU A 52 -20.01 1.23 -17.93
N THR A 53 -20.70 2.31 -18.30
CA THR A 53 -20.19 3.31 -19.25
C THR A 53 -19.03 4.10 -18.63
N SER A 54 -18.32 4.89 -19.45
CA SER A 54 -17.29 5.84 -18.98
C SER A 54 -17.82 6.90 -18.01
N THR A 55 -19.12 7.22 -18.07
CA THR A 55 -19.81 8.16 -17.17
C THR A 55 -20.31 7.53 -15.87
N GLY A 56 -20.31 6.20 -15.76
CA GLY A 56 -20.77 5.48 -14.56
C GLY A 56 -22.24 5.04 -14.59
N GLU A 57 -22.91 5.22 -15.73
CA GLU A 57 -24.26 4.72 -15.97
C GLU A 57 -24.24 3.22 -16.35
N PRO A 58 -25.33 2.47 -16.12
CA PRO A 58 -25.49 1.13 -16.68
C PRO A 58 -25.33 1.18 -18.20
N LEU A 59 -24.54 0.26 -18.76
CA LEU A 59 -24.19 0.23 -20.18
C LEU A 59 -25.46 0.06 -21.04
N SER A 60 -26.01 1.16 -21.57
CA SER A 60 -27.12 1.13 -22.53
C SER A 60 -26.65 1.36 -23.96
N ASP A 61 -25.70 2.28 -24.21
CA ASP A 61 -24.96 2.46 -25.46
C ASP A 61 -23.81 3.48 -25.22
N GLY A 62 -22.55 3.15 -25.54
CA GLY A 62 -21.39 4.05 -25.37
C GLY A 62 -20.04 3.38 -25.03
N ASP A 63 -18.97 4.17 -25.07
CA ASP A 63 -17.54 3.79 -25.01
C ASP A 63 -17.20 2.75 -23.92
N GLU A 64 -16.87 1.54 -24.37
CA GLU A 64 -16.50 0.40 -23.51
C GLU A 64 -15.10 0.50 -22.92
N TYR A 65 -14.36 1.61 -23.15
CA TYR A 65 -12.98 1.77 -22.70
C TYR A 65 -12.79 1.40 -21.22
N VAL A 66 -13.56 2.01 -20.31
CA VAL A 66 -13.41 1.79 -18.85
C VAL A 66 -13.69 0.33 -18.49
N THR A 67 -14.73 -0.28 -19.07
CA THR A 67 -15.08 -1.70 -18.81
C THR A 67 -14.01 -2.66 -19.34
N LYS A 68 -13.41 -2.38 -20.50
CA LYS A 68 -12.30 -3.19 -21.04
C LYS A 68 -11.05 -3.03 -20.21
N ARG A 69 -10.75 -1.78 -19.82
CA ARG A 69 -9.54 -1.40 -19.10
C ARG A 69 -9.53 -1.92 -17.68
N GLU A 70 -10.61 -1.78 -16.92
CA GLU A 70 -10.70 -2.30 -15.55
C GLU A 70 -10.50 -3.83 -15.50
N ARG A 71 -10.99 -4.55 -16.51
CA ARG A 71 -10.79 -6.00 -16.64
C ARG A 71 -9.35 -6.36 -17.01
N GLN A 72 -8.67 -5.52 -17.78
CA GLN A 72 -7.25 -5.70 -18.07
C GLN A 72 -6.41 -5.50 -16.82
N ILE A 73 -6.65 -4.40 -16.09
CA ILE A 73 -6.00 -4.10 -14.82
C ILE A 73 -6.23 -5.23 -13.81
N TRP A 74 -7.47 -5.72 -13.69
CA TRP A 74 -7.78 -6.89 -12.87
C TRP A 74 -6.92 -8.10 -13.22
N ARG A 75 -6.84 -8.49 -14.51
CA ARG A 75 -6.02 -9.63 -14.93
C ARG A 75 -4.54 -9.43 -14.61
N GLN A 76 -4.03 -8.20 -14.70
CA GLN A 76 -2.64 -7.87 -14.39
C GLN A 76 -2.37 -8.01 -12.89
N TYR A 77 -3.20 -7.40 -12.03
CA TYR A 77 -2.99 -7.50 -10.58
C TYR A 77 -3.18 -8.92 -10.05
N TRP A 78 -4.06 -9.72 -10.65
CA TRP A 78 -4.21 -11.13 -10.27
C TRP A 78 -3.01 -12.03 -10.66
N LYS A 79 -1.96 -11.46 -11.27
CA LYS A 79 -0.66 -12.11 -11.48
C LYS A 79 0.41 -11.68 -10.50
N THR A 80 0.16 -10.71 -9.62
CA THR A 80 1.18 -10.25 -8.68
C THR A 80 1.27 -11.18 -7.45
N PRO A 81 2.35 -11.09 -6.65
CA PRO A 81 2.49 -11.86 -5.40
C PRO A 81 1.34 -11.62 -4.42
N GLN A 82 0.84 -10.39 -4.33
CA GLN A 82 -0.26 -9.99 -3.44
C GLN A 82 -1.55 -10.77 -3.74
N ALA A 83 -1.77 -11.17 -4.99
CA ALA A 83 -2.95 -11.93 -5.38
C ALA A 83 -3.02 -13.32 -4.75
N VAL A 84 -1.89 -13.89 -4.30
CA VAL A 84 -1.88 -15.13 -3.51
C VAL A 84 -2.54 -14.92 -2.15
N ALA A 85 -2.28 -13.78 -1.49
CA ALA A 85 -2.98 -13.45 -0.26
C ALA A 85 -4.45 -13.12 -0.51
N TRP A 86 -4.76 -12.38 -1.58
CA TRP A 86 -6.15 -12.05 -1.91
C TRP A 86 -6.99 -13.29 -2.23
N GLU A 87 -6.40 -14.33 -2.83
CA GLU A 87 -7.10 -15.58 -3.15
C GLU A 87 -7.68 -16.26 -1.91
N GLU A 88 -6.96 -16.23 -0.79
CA GLU A 88 -7.41 -16.73 0.51
C GLU A 88 -8.38 -15.78 1.22
N GLU A 89 -8.55 -14.57 0.72
CA GLU A 89 -9.42 -13.52 1.27
C GLU A 89 -10.53 -13.12 0.27
N PRO A 90 -11.51 -14.00 -0.04
CA PRO A 90 -12.60 -13.69 -0.98
C PRO A 90 -13.37 -12.40 -0.65
N TRP A 91 -13.47 -12.07 0.64
CA TRP A 91 -14.10 -10.84 1.14
C TRP A 91 -13.40 -9.56 0.65
N ARG A 92 -12.14 -9.63 0.20
CA ARG A 92 -11.35 -8.50 -0.31
C ARG A 92 -11.52 -8.28 -1.82
N TRP A 93 -12.06 -9.25 -2.55
CA TRP A 93 -12.12 -9.21 -4.03
C TRP A 93 -12.92 -8.03 -4.56
N LEU A 94 -13.99 -7.64 -3.85
CA LEU A 94 -14.78 -6.47 -4.22
C LEU A 94 -13.94 -5.18 -4.14
N ILE A 95 -13.08 -5.06 -3.13
CA ILE A 95 -12.21 -3.90 -2.94
C ILE A 95 -11.12 -3.86 -4.03
N VAL A 96 -10.54 -5.02 -4.37
CA VAL A 96 -9.59 -5.14 -5.50
C VAL A 96 -10.27 -4.70 -6.80
N ALA A 97 -11.51 -5.12 -7.05
CA ALA A 97 -12.24 -4.75 -8.26
C ALA A 97 -12.60 -3.26 -8.31
N GLN A 98 -12.97 -2.67 -7.16
CA GLN A 98 -13.22 -1.23 -7.02
C GLN A 98 -11.95 -0.41 -7.30
N MET A 99 -10.79 -0.89 -6.86
CA MET A 99 -9.49 -0.30 -7.19
C MET A 99 -9.24 -0.32 -8.70
N CYS A 100 -9.40 -1.47 -9.37
CA CYS A 100 -9.22 -1.57 -10.83
C CYS A 100 -10.14 -0.63 -11.60
N ARG A 101 -11.40 -0.51 -11.16
CA ARG A 101 -12.36 0.46 -11.73
C ARG A 101 -11.92 1.90 -11.50
N CYS A 102 -11.48 2.24 -10.29
CA CYS A 102 -11.02 3.58 -9.97
C CYS A 102 -9.82 3.97 -10.82
N GLU A 103 -8.87 3.05 -11.02
CA GLU A 103 -7.68 3.26 -11.83
C GLU A 103 -8.04 3.45 -13.30
N ALA A 104 -8.88 2.58 -13.88
CA ALA A 104 -9.35 2.74 -15.25
C ALA A 104 -10.06 4.08 -15.49
N ARG A 105 -10.86 4.55 -14.52
CA ARG A 105 -11.51 5.87 -14.58
C ARG A 105 -10.52 7.01 -14.42
N ALA A 106 -9.54 6.88 -13.54
CA ALA A 106 -8.50 7.88 -13.34
C ALA A 106 -7.65 8.06 -14.60
N GLU A 107 -7.28 6.96 -15.27
CA GLU A 107 -6.58 6.97 -16.56
C GLU A 107 -7.40 7.67 -17.66
N TYR A 108 -8.71 7.37 -17.74
CA TYR A 108 -9.58 7.97 -18.76
C TYR A 108 -9.79 9.48 -18.54
N SER A 109 -10.05 9.90 -17.29
CA SER A 109 -10.49 11.27 -17.01
C SER A 109 -9.38 12.19 -16.50
N GLY A 110 -8.22 11.66 -16.12
CA GLY A 110 -7.13 12.42 -15.48
C GLY A 110 -7.51 13.06 -14.14
N ASN A 111 -8.58 12.61 -13.48
CA ASN A 111 -9.11 13.28 -12.31
C ASN A 111 -8.22 13.05 -11.07
N ALA A 112 -7.64 14.13 -10.54
CA ALA A 112 -6.74 14.10 -9.38
C ALA A 112 -7.36 13.47 -8.13
N ALA A 113 -8.67 13.63 -7.90
CA ALA A 113 -9.36 13.01 -6.78
C ALA A 113 -9.40 11.47 -6.91
N LEU A 114 -9.59 10.96 -8.14
CA LEU A 114 -9.53 9.52 -8.41
C LEU A 114 -8.10 8.99 -8.26
N ILE A 115 -7.09 9.74 -8.71
CA ILE A 115 -5.67 9.38 -8.50
C ILE A 115 -5.36 9.24 -7.00
N GLY A 116 -5.79 10.20 -6.18
CA GLY A 116 -5.64 10.12 -4.72
C GLY A 116 -6.38 8.92 -4.10
N GLN A 117 -7.52 8.52 -4.67
CA GLN A 117 -8.26 7.32 -4.24
C GLN A 117 -7.53 6.03 -4.64
N VAL A 118 -6.94 5.96 -5.84
CA VAL A 118 -6.13 4.82 -6.29
C VAL A 118 -4.96 4.60 -5.33
N HIS A 119 -4.21 5.64 -4.96
CA HIS A 119 -3.11 5.50 -3.98
C HIS A 119 -3.55 4.89 -2.65
N ARG A 120 -4.72 5.31 -2.12
CA ARG A 120 -5.26 4.74 -0.88
C ARG A 120 -5.61 3.26 -1.03
N TYR A 121 -6.17 2.85 -2.16
CA TYR A 121 -6.42 1.44 -2.43
C TYR A 121 -5.13 0.64 -2.56
N HIS A 122 -4.11 1.18 -3.23
CA HIS A 122 -2.80 0.51 -3.34
C HIS A 122 -2.18 0.24 -1.98
N ASP A 123 -2.25 1.21 -1.06
CA ASP A 123 -1.79 1.00 0.32
C ASP A 123 -2.59 -0.11 1.01
N GLN A 124 -3.92 -0.04 0.96
CA GLN A 124 -4.77 -1.04 1.60
C GLN A 124 -4.55 -2.47 1.06
N LEU A 125 -4.32 -2.60 -0.25
CA LEU A 125 -4.18 -3.89 -0.93
C LEU A 125 -2.75 -4.42 -0.96
N GLY A 126 -1.80 -3.75 -0.30
CA GLY A 126 -0.42 -4.22 -0.24
C GLY A 126 0.38 -4.01 -1.53
N LEU A 127 -0.05 -3.09 -2.39
CA LEU A 127 0.65 -2.76 -3.64
C LEU A 127 1.76 -1.70 -3.45
N THR A 128 1.87 -1.13 -2.25
CA THR A 128 2.96 -0.22 -1.87
C THR A 128 3.84 -0.83 -0.78
N PRO A 129 5.09 -0.37 -0.59
CA PRO A 129 5.92 -0.81 0.52
C PRO A 129 5.29 -0.55 1.90
N ALA A 130 4.45 0.49 2.02
CA ALA A 130 3.70 0.75 3.25
C ALA A 130 2.58 -0.27 3.45
N GLY A 131 1.82 -0.54 2.39
CA GLY A 131 0.77 -1.54 2.40
C GLY A 131 1.27 -2.95 2.68
N MET A 132 2.42 -3.33 2.12
CA MET A 132 3.06 -4.62 2.38
C MET A 132 3.38 -4.78 3.87
N ARG A 133 3.93 -3.73 4.50
CA ARG A 133 4.21 -3.74 5.95
C ARG A 133 2.95 -3.77 6.79
N GLU A 134 1.91 -3.03 6.41
CA GLU A 134 0.63 -2.99 7.13
C GLU A 134 -0.11 -4.33 7.07
N ASN A 135 -0.08 -5.01 5.92
CA ASN A 135 -0.65 -6.34 5.74
C ASN A 135 0.25 -7.45 6.31
N GLY A 136 1.47 -7.13 6.76
CA GLY A 136 2.42 -8.13 7.25
C GLY A 136 2.91 -9.07 6.16
N TRP A 137 3.12 -8.57 4.93
CA TRP A 137 3.57 -9.35 3.79
C TRP A 137 5.02 -9.02 3.41
N VAL A 138 5.73 -10.01 2.88
CA VAL A 138 7.05 -9.90 2.25
C VAL A 138 7.04 -10.73 0.98
N ILE A 139 7.75 -10.30 -0.07
CA ILE A 139 7.89 -11.06 -1.32
C ILE A 139 9.21 -11.83 -1.28
N GLY A 140 9.17 -13.12 -1.59
CA GLY A 140 10.32 -14.02 -1.52
C GLY A 140 10.72 -14.38 -0.09
N GLU A 141 11.90 -15.00 0.04
CA GLU A 141 12.54 -15.15 1.34
C GLU A 141 12.82 -13.76 1.90
N ALA A 142 12.62 -13.59 3.22
CA ALA A 142 12.91 -12.32 3.87
C ALA A 142 14.35 -11.95 3.59
N VAL A 143 14.56 -10.97 2.70
CA VAL A 143 15.88 -10.42 2.42
C VAL A 143 16.42 -9.97 3.77
N GLU A 144 17.44 -10.67 4.29
CA GLU A 144 18.25 -10.10 5.36
C GLU A 144 18.73 -8.75 4.83
N ASP A 145 18.23 -7.67 5.45
CA ASP A 145 18.33 -6.30 4.95
C ASP A 145 19.66 -6.04 4.23
N VAL A 146 19.60 -5.76 2.92
CA VAL A 146 20.63 -4.95 2.29
C VAL A 146 20.49 -3.58 2.94
N GLU A 147 21.36 -3.32 3.91
CA GLU A 147 21.49 -2.05 4.60
C GLU A 147 21.52 -0.93 3.56
N ALA A 148 20.39 -0.24 3.38
CA ALA A 148 20.39 1.01 2.63
C ALA A 148 21.49 1.87 3.26
N PRO A 149 22.45 2.39 2.48
CA PRO A 149 23.57 3.13 3.04
C PRO A 149 22.95 4.26 3.87
N ARG A 150 23.17 4.19 5.18
CA ARG A 150 22.85 5.30 6.07
C ARG A 150 23.63 6.48 5.51
N VAL A 151 22.97 7.37 4.79
CA VAL A 151 23.49 8.71 4.59
C VAL A 151 23.70 9.20 6.01
N ALA A 152 24.97 9.36 6.40
CA ALA A 152 25.36 9.93 7.67
C ALA A 152 24.81 11.35 7.70
N GLY A 153 23.56 11.49 8.12
CA GLY A 153 22.89 12.75 8.35
C GLY A 153 23.60 13.41 9.52
N GLY A 154 24.40 14.43 9.19
CA GLY A 154 25.20 15.19 10.11
C GLY A 154 24.40 15.70 11.31
N ALA A 155 25.14 15.96 12.38
CA ALA A 155 24.67 16.49 13.65
C ALA A 155 23.51 17.49 13.48
N SER A 156 22.41 17.22 14.18
CA SER A 156 21.27 18.13 14.27
C SER A 156 21.75 19.53 14.69
N PRO A 157 21.50 20.60 13.90
CA PRO A 157 21.79 21.95 14.37
C PRO A 157 20.89 22.22 15.57
N GLY A 158 21.51 22.64 16.69
CA GLY A 158 20.80 22.94 17.93
C GLY A 158 19.55 23.77 17.68
N GLY A 159 18.44 23.31 18.26
CA GLY A 159 17.13 23.96 18.11
C GLY A 159 17.18 25.44 18.44
N ALA A 160 16.26 26.21 17.86
CA ALA A 160 16.19 27.68 17.91
C ALA A 160 16.33 28.30 19.32
N ARG A 161 16.09 27.53 20.39
CA ARG A 161 16.28 27.94 21.79
C ARG A 161 17.74 28.03 22.25
N ALA A 162 18.68 27.36 21.57
CA ALA A 162 20.10 27.41 21.91
C ALA A 162 20.80 28.70 21.43
N ARG A 163 20.21 29.41 20.47
CA ARG A 163 20.80 30.62 19.85
C ARG A 163 20.55 31.92 20.63
N LEU A 164 19.68 31.87 21.64
CA LEU A 164 19.29 33.03 22.46
C LEU A 164 20.06 33.17 23.78
N ARG A 165 21.08 32.33 24.02
CA ARG A 165 21.85 32.34 25.29
C ARG A 165 23.23 32.98 25.21
N ALA A 166 23.59 33.57 24.07
CA ALA A 166 24.91 34.16 23.83
C ALA A 166 24.82 35.66 23.49
N VAL A 167 24.07 36.44 24.27
CA VAL A 167 24.27 37.90 24.41
C VAL A 167 23.82 38.28 25.83
N ALA A 168 24.70 38.14 26.81
CA ALA A 168 24.62 38.77 28.12
C ALA A 168 25.98 38.67 28.81
N SER A 169 26.92 39.51 28.37
CA SER A 169 28.12 39.91 29.11
C SER A 169 28.68 41.19 28.49
N GLU A 170 28.23 42.34 28.99
CA GLU A 170 29.06 43.48 29.43
C GLU A 170 28.21 44.39 30.31
#